data_AF-A0A930TCU8-F1
#
_entry.id   AF-A0A930TCU8-F1
#
_cell.length_a   1.000
_cell.length_b   1.000
_cell.length_c   1.000
_cell.angle_alpha   90.00
_cell.angle_beta   90.00
_cell.angle_gamma   90.00
#
_symmetry.space_group_name_H-M   'P 1'
#
loop_
_entity.id
_entity.type
_entity.pdbx_description
1 polymer ?
#
loop_
_entity_poly.entity_id
_entity_poly.type
_entity_poly.pdbx_seq_one_letter_code
_entity_poly.pdbx_strand_id
1 'polypeptide(L)'
;MVGFTLNLPVIKVTKVKIVTATSVPSLIQARQNRLVQLMEQLLQDGWTQTGIAEFIGVEFTTVYRWVKGKTVPEPDSRNFEKLARLSGGTSQTLQKYLDGEIPLSIYRQGTDSRVVTQVKKRSKSSNEKIKQEVLAKIRLLEPAEIAEIISVTAAFLAQQS
;
A
#
# COMPACT_ATOMS: atom_id res chain seq x y z
N MET A 1 -69.53 20.61 38.55
CA MET A 1 -68.12 20.99 38.25
C MET A 1 -67.24 19.82 38.64
N VAL A 2 -66.77 19.03 37.67
CA VAL A 2 -65.95 17.83 37.93
C VAL A 2 -64.55 18.14 37.43
N GLY A 3 -63.58 18.24 38.33
CA GLY A 3 -62.18 18.50 38.01
C GLY A 3 -61.46 17.21 37.64
N PHE A 4 -60.94 17.11 36.42
CA PHE A 4 -60.07 16.01 36.01
C PHE A 4 -58.62 16.37 36.29
N THR A 5 -57.95 15.61 37.16
CA THR A 5 -56.50 15.66 37.32
C THR A 5 -55.85 14.69 36.31
N LEU A 6 -55.08 15.24 35.37
CA LEU A 6 -54.27 14.46 34.44
C LEU A 6 -52.93 14.11 35.12
N ASN A 7 -52.74 12.83 35.46
CA ASN A 7 -51.48 12.29 35.93
C ASN A 7 -50.63 11.85 34.73
N LEU A 8 -49.59 12.62 34.39
CA LEU A 8 -48.64 12.27 33.33
C LEU A 8 -47.48 11.45 33.91
N PRO A 9 -47.09 10.31 33.32
CA PRO A 9 -45.96 9.54 33.80
C PRO A 9 -44.64 10.26 33.51
N VAL A 10 -43.86 10.51 34.57
CA VAL A 10 -42.47 10.99 34.48
C VAL A 10 -41.60 9.85 33.95
N ILE A 11 -41.14 9.95 32.71
CA ILE A 11 -40.21 8.99 32.11
C ILE A 11 -38.82 9.22 32.74
N LYS A 12 -38.37 8.29 33.59
CA LYS A 12 -36.97 8.24 34.05
C LYS A 12 -36.07 7.77 32.91
N VAL A 13 -35.23 8.66 32.41
CA VAL A 13 -34.15 8.33 31.47
C VAL A 13 -33.01 7.61 32.21
N THR A 14 -32.96 6.28 32.06
CA THR A 14 -31.82 5.47 32.49
C THR A 14 -30.63 5.75 31.58
N LYS A 15 -29.47 6.09 32.15
CA LYS A 15 -28.21 6.22 31.41
C LYS A 15 -27.89 4.90 30.71
N VAL A 16 -28.04 4.87 29.38
CA VAL A 16 -27.60 3.76 28.54
C VAL A 16 -26.07 3.75 28.52
N LYS A 17 -25.48 2.65 28.98
CA LYS A 17 -24.05 2.36 28.84
C LYS A 17 -23.77 2.08 27.37
N ILE A 18 -23.12 3.02 26.68
CA ILE A 18 -22.74 2.88 25.27
C ILE A 18 -21.66 1.80 25.20
N VAL A 19 -22.07 0.58 24.82
CA VAL A 19 -21.13 -0.47 24.40
C VAL A 19 -20.55 0.00 23.07
N THR A 20 -19.22 0.01 22.96
CA THR A 20 -18.45 0.51 21.83
C THR A 20 -18.99 0.00 20.51
N ALA A 21 -19.63 0.89 19.76
CA ALA A 21 -20.02 0.67 18.38
C ALA A 21 -18.75 0.47 17.54
N THR A 22 -18.66 -0.65 16.83
CA THR A 22 -17.81 -0.74 15.65
C THR A 22 -18.29 0.32 14.66
N SER A 23 -17.59 1.45 14.64
CA SER A 23 -17.90 2.59 13.77
C SER A 23 -17.84 2.15 12.31
N VAL A 24 -18.97 2.25 11.59
CA VAL A 24 -19.00 2.00 10.14
C VAL A 24 -18.05 3.01 9.49
N PRO A 25 -17.00 2.57 8.77
CA PRO A 25 -16.06 3.48 8.15
C PRO A 25 -16.78 4.34 7.10
N SER A 26 -16.41 5.61 7.02
CA SER A 26 -16.88 6.49 5.94
C SER A 26 -16.47 5.92 4.58
N LEU A 27 -17.17 6.31 3.51
CA LEU A 27 -16.86 5.86 2.15
C LEU A 27 -15.38 6.12 1.78
N ILE A 28 -14.86 7.28 2.17
CA ILE A 28 -13.46 7.66 1.94
C ILE A 28 -12.51 6.73 2.71
N GLN A 29 -12.81 6.45 3.99
CA GLN A 29 -11.99 5.57 4.82
C GLN A 29 -12.02 4.13 4.30
N ALA A 30 -13.18 3.64 3.87
CA ALA A 30 -13.31 2.32 3.26
C ALA A 30 -12.47 2.22 1.98
N ARG A 31 -12.50 3.25 1.13
CA ARG A 31 -11.69 3.34 -0.09
C ARG A 31 -10.19 3.33 0.21
N GLN A 32 -9.75 4.09 1.21
CA GLN A 32 -8.37 4.10 1.69
C GLN A 32 -7.95 2.72 2.21
N ASN A 33 -8.77 2.07 3.04
CA ASN A 33 -8.48 0.75 3.61
C ASN A 33 -8.32 -0.32 2.52
N ARG A 34 -9.15 -0.28 1.46
CA ARG A 34 -9.02 -1.20 0.32
C ARG A 34 -7.75 -0.93 -0.49
N LEU A 35 -7.36 0.33 -0.68
CA LEU A 35 -6.07 0.63 -1.29
C LEU A 35 -4.91 0.07 -0.45
N VAL A 36 -4.93 0.28 0.87
CA VAL A 36 -3.89 -0.26 1.77
C VAL A 36 -3.79 -1.77 1.64
N GLN A 37 -4.93 -2.47 1.68
CA GLN A 37 -4.98 -3.92 1.51
C GLN A 37 -4.35 -4.37 0.19
N LEU A 38 -4.64 -3.67 -0.92
CA LEU A 38 -4.03 -3.97 -2.22
C LEU A 38 -2.52 -3.75 -2.20
N MET A 39 -2.06 -2.65 -1.59
CA MET A 39 -0.64 -2.32 -1.49
C MET A 39 0.11 -3.35 -0.64
N GLU A 40 -0.45 -3.77 0.49
CA GLU A 40 0.11 -4.83 1.34
C GLU A 40 0.24 -6.15 0.58
N GLN A 41 -0.78 -6.49 -0.24
CA GLN A 41 -0.71 -7.68 -1.07
C GLN A 41 0.43 -7.60 -2.11
N LEU A 42 0.65 -6.44 -2.74
CA LEU A 42 1.79 -6.26 -3.65
C LEU A 42 3.12 -6.47 -2.92
N LEU A 43 3.25 -5.97 -1.68
CA LEU A 43 4.44 -6.17 -0.87
C LEU A 43 4.66 -7.65 -0.52
N GLN A 44 3.60 -8.37 -0.15
CA GLN A 44 3.65 -9.82 0.09
C GLN A 44 4.03 -10.61 -1.17
N ASP A 45 3.63 -10.13 -2.35
CA ASP A 45 3.99 -10.72 -3.64
C ASP A 45 5.44 -10.42 -4.09
N GLY A 46 6.21 -9.72 -3.25
CA GLY A 46 7.64 -9.45 -3.45
C GLY A 46 7.94 -8.09 -4.09
N TRP A 47 6.97 -7.20 -4.21
CA TRP A 47 7.25 -5.81 -4.61
C TRP A 47 7.84 -5.02 -3.44
N THR A 48 8.72 -4.07 -3.75
CA THR A 48 9.15 -3.04 -2.79
C THR A 48 8.41 -1.74 -3.07
N GLN A 49 8.27 -0.86 -2.08
CA GLN A 49 7.67 0.46 -2.31
C GLN A 49 8.41 1.25 -3.40
N THR A 50 9.75 1.16 -3.44
CA THR A 50 10.58 1.74 -4.50
C THR A 50 10.28 1.11 -5.86
N GLY A 51 10.19 -0.22 -5.96
CA GLY A 51 9.87 -0.88 -7.22
C GLY A 51 8.46 -0.55 -7.74
N ILE A 52 7.49 -0.36 -6.83
CA ILE A 52 6.16 0.13 -7.19
C ILE A 52 6.25 1.58 -7.72
N ALA A 53 7.00 2.44 -7.03
CA ALA A 53 7.18 3.83 -7.40
C ALA A 53 7.83 3.96 -8.79
N GLU A 54 8.90 3.21 -9.05
CA GLU A 54 9.58 3.14 -10.35
C GLU A 54 8.66 2.65 -11.47
N PHE A 55 7.91 1.57 -11.22
CA PHE A 55 6.98 1.03 -12.22
C PHE A 55 5.88 2.03 -12.60
N ILE A 56 5.32 2.71 -11.59
CA ILE A 56 4.28 3.71 -11.79
C ILE A 56 4.87 5.03 -12.32
N GLY A 57 6.16 5.30 -12.07
CA GLY A 57 6.82 6.56 -12.42
C GLY A 57 6.37 7.71 -11.51
N VAL A 58 6.28 7.45 -10.21
CA VAL A 58 5.96 8.43 -9.17
C VAL A 58 7.05 8.47 -8.11
N GLU A 59 7.06 9.52 -7.30
CA GLU A 59 7.94 9.63 -6.15
C GLU A 59 7.65 8.54 -5.11
N PHE A 60 8.70 8.09 -4.41
CA PHE A 60 8.58 7.15 -3.30
C PHE A 60 7.56 7.62 -2.25
N THR A 61 7.54 8.93 -1.97
CA THR A 61 6.62 9.54 -1.00
C THR A 61 5.16 9.38 -1.38
N THR A 62 4.83 9.34 -2.68
CA THR A 62 3.47 9.08 -3.17
C THR A 62 3.03 7.66 -2.81
N VAL A 63 3.88 6.66 -3.09
CA VAL A 63 3.61 5.26 -2.74
C VAL A 63 3.53 5.08 -1.23
N TYR A 64 4.43 5.71 -0.47
CA TYR A 64 4.39 5.70 0.99
C TYR A 64 3.04 6.20 1.54
N ARG A 65 2.49 7.29 0.98
CA ARG A 65 1.18 7.81 1.39
C ARG A 65 0.04 6.85 1.07
N TRP A 66 0.10 6.11 -0.04
CA TRP A 66 -0.88 5.07 -0.37
C TRP A 66 -0.81 3.89 0.59
N VAL A 67 0.40 3.40 0.90
CA VAL A 67 0.62 2.32 1.88
C VAL A 67 0.12 2.72 3.27
N LYS A 68 0.25 4.00 3.65
CA LYS A 68 -0.26 4.53 4.92
C LYS A 68 -1.74 4.94 4.88
N GLY A 69 -2.44 4.71 3.77
CA GLY A 69 -3.86 5.06 3.62
C GLY A 69 -4.15 6.56 3.67
N LYS A 70 -3.14 7.42 3.53
CA LYS A 70 -3.28 8.88 3.64
C LYS A 70 -3.96 9.50 2.42
N THR A 71 -3.77 8.89 1.26
CA THR A 71 -4.29 9.36 -0.03
C THR A 71 -4.63 8.16 -0.90
N VAL A 72 -5.52 8.36 -1.87
CA VAL A 72 -5.83 7.38 -2.92
C VAL A 72 -5.58 8.07 -4.27
N PRO A 73 -5.00 7.39 -5.27
CA PRO A 73 -4.87 7.98 -6.59
C PRO A 73 -6.23 8.34 -7.18
N GLU A 74 -6.26 9.44 -7.93
CA GLU A 74 -7.46 9.92 -8.63
C GLU A 74 -7.84 8.93 -9.73
N PRO A 75 -9.13 8.53 -9.86
CA PRO A 75 -9.57 7.49 -10.80
C PRO A 75 -9.12 7.68 -12.26
N ASP A 76 -9.11 8.93 -12.74
CA ASP A 76 -8.77 9.25 -14.13
C ASP A 76 -7.29 9.58 -14.34
N SER A 77 -6.46 9.41 -13.30
CA SER A 77 -5.04 9.71 -13.38
C SER A 77 -4.23 8.59 -14.02
N ARG A 78 -3.13 8.95 -14.69
CA ARG A 78 -2.12 7.99 -15.18
C ARG A 78 -1.57 7.09 -14.07
N ASN A 79 -1.51 7.61 -12.84
CA ASN A 79 -1.05 6.86 -11.67
C ASN A 79 -2.01 5.71 -11.33
N PHE A 80 -3.31 5.98 -11.42
CA PHE A 80 -4.36 4.98 -11.17
C PHE A 80 -4.35 3.89 -12.24
N GLU A 81 -4.23 4.26 -13.51
CA GLU A 81 -4.11 3.31 -14.62
C GLU A 81 -2.88 2.40 -14.46
N LYS A 82 -1.72 2.97 -14.14
CA LYS A 82 -0.49 2.19 -13.94
C LYS A 82 -0.55 1.31 -12.69
N LEU A 83 -1.15 1.78 -11.60
CA LEU A 83 -1.39 0.96 -10.41
C LEU A 83 -2.31 -0.22 -10.73
N ALA A 84 -3.36 -0.01 -11.53
CA ALA A 84 -4.25 -1.08 -11.96
C ALA A 84 -3.48 -2.15 -12.77
N ARG A 85 -2.70 -1.72 -13.77
CA ARG A 85 -1.85 -2.61 -14.57
C ARG A 85 -0.84 -3.39 -13.73
N LEU A 86 -0.17 -2.72 -12.79
CA LEU A 86 0.79 -3.33 -11.87
C LEU A 86 0.16 -4.43 -11.02
N SER A 87 -1.06 -4.19 -10.55
CA SER A 87 -1.76 -5.05 -9.60
C SER A 87 -2.61 -6.15 -10.25
N GLY A 88 -2.62 -6.23 -11.58
CA GLY A 88 -3.33 -7.25 -12.35
C GLY A 88 -4.79 -6.87 -12.60
N GLY A 89 -5.04 -5.67 -13.09
CA GLY A 89 -6.38 -5.20 -13.43
C GLY A 89 -6.39 -4.04 -14.42
N THR A 90 -7.58 -3.50 -14.63
CA THR A 90 -7.82 -2.29 -15.41
C THR A 90 -8.28 -1.17 -14.48
N SER A 91 -8.24 0.09 -14.92
CA SER A 91 -8.78 1.21 -14.12
C SER A 91 -10.22 0.93 -13.68
N GLN A 92 -11.05 0.40 -14.57
CA GLN A 92 -12.45 0.07 -14.25
C GLN A 92 -12.55 -0.97 -13.13
N THR A 93 -11.78 -2.06 -13.19
CA THR A 93 -11.84 -3.10 -12.16
C THR A 93 -11.21 -2.63 -10.85
N LEU A 94 -10.17 -1.80 -10.89
CA LEU A 94 -9.57 -1.19 -9.70
C LEU A 94 -10.58 -0.25 -9.02
N GLN A 95 -11.31 0.54 -9.80
CA GLN A 95 -12.35 1.42 -9.27
C GLN A 95 -13.44 0.61 -8.57
N LYS A 96 -14.01 -0.40 -9.23
CA LYS A 96 -15.01 -1.29 -8.62
C LYS A 96 -14.51 -1.93 -7.32
N TYR A 97 -13.24 -2.34 -7.28
CA TYR A 97 -12.65 -2.89 -6.05
C TYR A 97 -12.58 -1.84 -4.94
N LEU A 98 -12.01 -0.66 -5.23
CA LEU A 98 -11.85 0.41 -4.24
C LEU A 98 -13.20 0.93 -3.71
N ASP A 99 -14.21 0.97 -4.58
CA ASP A 99 -15.57 1.40 -4.24
C ASP A 99 -16.34 0.27 -3.51
N GLY A 100 -15.81 -0.96 -3.52
CA GLY A 100 -16.33 -2.09 -2.75
C GLY A 100 -17.37 -2.93 -3.49
N GLU A 101 -17.52 -2.71 -4.79
CA GLU A 101 -18.44 -3.47 -5.65
C GLU A 101 -17.95 -4.89 -5.93
N ILE A 102 -16.63 -5.10 -5.92
CA ILE A 102 -16.01 -6.42 -6.09
C ILE A 102 -14.96 -6.70 -5.00
N PRO A 103 -14.81 -7.96 -4.56
CA PRO A 103 -13.77 -8.32 -3.59
C PRO A 103 -12.38 -8.38 -4.25
N LEU A 104 -11.33 -8.32 -3.41
CA LEU A 104 -9.93 -8.35 -3.85
C LEU A 104 -9.59 -9.57 -4.71
N SER A 105 -10.16 -10.73 -4.37
CA SER A 105 -9.96 -11.98 -5.12
C SER A 105 -10.44 -11.87 -6.57
N ILE A 106 -11.60 -11.26 -6.80
CA ILE A 106 -12.15 -11.05 -8.14
C ILE A 106 -11.33 -10.00 -8.90
N TYR A 107 -10.91 -8.92 -8.23
CA TYR A 107 -10.05 -7.91 -8.84
C TYR A 107 -8.75 -8.51 -9.38
N ARG A 108 -8.03 -9.30 -8.56
CA ARG A 108 -6.71 -9.85 -8.90
C ARG A 108 -6.73 -11.01 -9.89
N GLN A 109 -7.90 -11.54 -10.22
CA GLN A 109 -8.07 -12.54 -11.28
C GLN A 109 -8.11 -11.91 -12.69
N GLY A 110 -8.25 -10.58 -12.79
CA GLY A 110 -8.32 -9.86 -14.06
C GLY A 110 -6.97 -9.79 -14.78
N THR A 111 -6.98 -9.96 -16.11
CA THR A 111 -5.80 -9.89 -16.99
C THR A 111 -4.66 -10.84 -16.61
N ASP A 112 -4.80 -12.09 -17.08
CA ASP A 112 -3.75 -13.05 -17.44
C ASP A 112 -2.34 -12.71 -16.91
N SER A 113 -1.87 -13.51 -15.95
CA SER A 113 -0.58 -13.49 -15.21
C SER A 113 0.72 -13.21 -16.01
N ARG A 114 0.64 -13.03 -17.32
CA ARG A 114 1.75 -12.84 -18.26
C ARG A 114 2.54 -11.54 -18.02
N VAL A 115 1.89 -10.42 -17.66
CA VAL A 115 2.57 -9.13 -17.45
C VAL A 115 3.40 -9.14 -16.16
N VAL A 116 2.82 -9.62 -15.05
CA VAL A 116 3.54 -9.76 -13.77
C VAL A 116 4.71 -10.74 -13.91
N THR A 117 4.53 -11.82 -14.68
CA THR A 117 5.60 -12.80 -14.92
C THR A 117 6.74 -12.19 -15.76
N GLN A 118 6.46 -11.40 -16.81
CA GLN A 118 7.50 -10.73 -17.60
C GLN A 118 8.25 -9.66 -16.82
N VAL A 119 7.56 -8.83 -16.02
CA VAL A 119 8.20 -7.78 -15.23
C VAL A 119 9.02 -8.38 -14.07
N LYS A 120 8.50 -9.41 -13.38
CA LYS A 120 9.29 -10.18 -12.40
C LYS A 120 10.51 -10.84 -13.04
N LYS A 121 10.40 -11.36 -14.27
CA LYS A 121 11.55 -11.96 -14.98
C LYS A 121 12.60 -10.90 -15.34
N ARG A 122 12.18 -9.70 -15.80
CA ARG A 122 13.08 -8.58 -16.07
C ARG A 122 13.73 -8.01 -14.81
N SER A 123 12.97 -7.79 -13.73
CA SER A 123 13.49 -7.23 -12.47
C SER A 123 14.36 -8.22 -11.70
N LYS A 124 14.05 -9.52 -11.76
CA LYS A 124 14.92 -10.59 -11.23
C LYS A 124 16.21 -10.70 -12.06
N SER A 125 16.10 -10.58 -13.40
CA SER A 125 17.27 -10.57 -14.29
C SER A 125 18.14 -9.33 -14.10
N SER A 126 17.57 -8.15 -13.85
CA SER A 126 18.34 -6.92 -13.59
C SER A 126 18.99 -6.96 -12.21
N ASN A 127 18.29 -7.43 -11.17
CA ASN A 127 18.87 -7.62 -9.85
C ASN A 127 20.00 -8.66 -9.85
N GLU A 128 19.83 -9.78 -10.53
CA GLU A 128 20.92 -10.74 -10.67
C GLU A 128 22.09 -10.15 -11.45
N LYS A 129 21.84 -9.36 -12.49
CA LYS A 129 22.93 -8.67 -13.22
C LYS A 129 23.67 -7.67 -12.33
N ILE A 130 22.95 -6.89 -11.52
CA ILE A 130 23.54 -5.96 -10.53
C ILE A 130 24.34 -6.73 -9.48
N LYS A 131 23.77 -7.81 -8.91
CA LYS A 131 24.50 -8.66 -7.95
C LYS A 131 25.77 -9.25 -8.54
N GLN A 132 25.71 -9.76 -9.76
CA GLN A 132 26.89 -10.32 -10.44
C GLN A 132 27.94 -9.26 -10.72
N GLU A 133 27.54 -8.06 -11.14
CA GLU A 133 28.45 -6.94 -11.35
C GLU A 133 29.11 -6.49 -10.03
N VAL A 134 28.32 -6.35 -8.96
CA VAL A 134 28.83 -6.00 -7.63
C VAL A 134 29.77 -7.09 -7.10
N LEU A 135 29.42 -8.36 -7.23
CA LEU A 135 30.27 -9.48 -6.84
C LEU A 135 31.56 -9.55 -7.66
N ALA A 136 31.50 -9.26 -8.96
CA ALA A 136 32.68 -9.19 -9.82
C ALA A 136 33.61 -8.06 -9.36
N LYS A 137 33.08 -6.88 -9.03
CA LYS A 137 33.86 -5.76 -8.51
C LYS A 137 34.47 -6.07 -7.14
N ILE A 138 33.71 -6.68 -6.23
CA ILE A 138 34.23 -7.08 -4.90
C ILE A 138 35.36 -8.10 -5.04
N ARG A 139 35.27 -9.03 -5.99
CA ARG A 139 36.33 -10.03 -6.25
C ARG A 139 37.61 -9.43 -6.83
N LEU A 140 37.54 -8.23 -7.40
CA LEU A 140 38.69 -7.50 -7.94
C LEU A 140 39.36 -6.60 -6.90
N LEU A 141 38.74 -6.41 -5.73
CA LEU A 141 39.33 -5.66 -4.64
C LEU A 141 40.22 -6.56 -3.80
N GLU A 142 41.40 -6.07 -3.47
CA GLU A 142 42.26 -6.73 -2.50
C GLU A 142 41.64 -6.65 -1.10
N PRO A 143 41.87 -7.63 -0.21
CA PRO A 143 41.30 -7.62 1.14
C PRO A 143 41.55 -6.33 1.93
N ALA A 144 42.67 -5.64 1.68
CA ALA A 144 43.00 -4.36 2.29
C ALA A 144 42.10 -3.21 1.81
N GLU A 145 41.76 -3.17 0.52
CA GLU A 145 40.88 -2.15 -0.07
C GLU A 145 39.43 -2.32 0.42
N ILE A 146 38.98 -3.57 0.59
CA ILE A 146 37.67 -3.87 1.16
C ILE A 146 37.58 -3.35 2.61
N ALA A 147 38.64 -3.59 3.41
CA ALA A 147 38.69 -3.12 4.79
C ALA A 147 38.68 -1.59 4.89
N GLU A 148 39.38 -0.90 3.98
CA GLU A 148 39.38 0.56 3.89
C GLU A 148 37.99 1.11 3.58
N ILE A 149 37.31 0.55 2.57
CA ILE A 149 35.95 0.97 2.19
C ILE A 149 34.98 0.79 3.36
N ILE A 150 35.03 -0.35 4.06
CA ILE A 150 34.18 -0.60 5.23
C ILE A 150 34.48 0.41 6.35
N SER A 151 35.76 0.69 6.62
CA SER A 151 36.19 1.64 7.65
C SER A 151 35.69 3.06 7.35
N VAL A 152 35.88 3.54 6.11
CA VAL A 152 35.41 4.85 5.66
C VAL A 152 33.89 4.95 5.75
N THR A 153 33.17 3.91 5.32
CA THR A 153 31.70 3.90 5.36
C THR A 153 31.18 3.89 6.79
N ALA A 154 31.81 3.14 7.70
CA ALA A 154 31.47 3.12 9.12
C ALA A 154 31.71 4.49 9.78
N ALA A 155 32.83 5.15 9.47
CA ALA A 155 33.13 6.48 9.96
C ALA A 155 32.13 7.53 9.45
N PHE A 156 31.76 7.46 8.17
CA PHE A 156 30.74 8.32 7.58
C PHE A 156 29.38 8.17 8.26
N LEU A 157 28.95 6.93 8.51
CA LEU A 157 27.68 6.66 9.21
C LEU A 157 27.69 7.17 10.65
N ALA A 158 28.82 7.05 11.36
CA ALA A 158 28.97 7.55 12.72
C ALA A 158 28.97 9.09 12.82
N GLN A 159 29.27 9.80 11.73
CA GLN A 159 29.16 11.27 11.67
C GLN A 159 27.73 11.77 11.36
N GLN A 160 26.85 10.89 10.88
CA GLN A 160 25.46 11.21 10.57
C GLN A 160 24.47 10.89 11.70
N SER A 161 24.95 10.29 12.80
CA SER A 161 24.18 9.97 14.01
C SER A 161 24.26 11.07 15.07
#